data_AF-X1Q0T1-F1
#
_entry.id   AF-X1Q0T1-F1
#
_cell.length_a   1.000
_cell.length_b   1.000
_cell.length_c   1.000
_cell.angle_alpha   90.00
_cell.angle_beta   90.00
_cell.angle_gamma   90.00
#
_symmetry.space_group_name_H-M   'P 1'
#
loop_
_entity.id
_entity.type
_entity.pdbx_description
1 polymer ?
#
loop_
_entity_poly.entity_id
_entity_poly.type
_entity_poly.pdbx_seq_one_letter_code
_entity_poly.pdbx_strand_id
1 'polypeptide(L)'
;MTAKQVKEGRSEVEIQYKRVVREEGNPTAVKSMYEVFDRSDSLWRSLGNIPGSGLKLKYKFLRFDARAYFPVKKIKSSEPAGCECGNVLKGIKKPTECNILS
;
A
#
# COMPACT_ATOMS: atom_id res chain seq x y z
N MET A 1 3.39 -18.66 15.67
CA MET A 1 3.09 -17.69 16.75
C MET A 1 1.65 -17.20 16.69
N THR A 2 1.12 -16.77 15.53
CA THR A 2 -0.29 -16.32 15.42
C THR A 2 -1.31 -17.36 15.88
N ALA A 3 -1.22 -18.62 15.43
CA ALA A 3 -2.12 -19.68 15.91
C ALA A 3 -2.04 -19.94 17.43
N LYS A 4 -0.85 -19.75 18.02
CA LYS A 4 -0.65 -19.85 19.47
C LYS A 4 -1.34 -18.70 20.20
N GLN A 5 -1.17 -17.46 19.72
CA GLN A 5 -1.87 -16.30 20.28
C GLN A 5 -3.40 -16.45 20.21
N VAL A 6 -3.95 -16.96 19.10
CA VAL A 6 -5.39 -17.24 18.98
C VAL A 6 -5.86 -18.24 20.05
N LYS A 7 -5.12 -19.34 20.24
CA LYS A 7 -5.43 -20.33 21.27
C LYS A 7 -5.36 -19.73 22.69
N GLU A 8 -4.45 -18.79 22.91
CA GLU A 8 -4.21 -18.14 24.19
C GLU A 8 -5.05 -16.87 24.42
N GLY A 9 -5.87 -16.46 23.45
CA GLY A 9 -6.64 -15.21 23.54
C GLY A 9 -5.80 -13.94 23.57
N ARG A 10 -4.55 -14.00 23.09
CA ARG A 10 -3.64 -12.84 23.03
C ARG A 10 -3.71 -12.15 21.67
N SER A 11 -3.35 -10.87 21.64
CA SER A 11 -3.32 -10.06 20.40
C SER A 11 -2.12 -9.11 20.46
N GLU A 12 -0.93 -9.67 20.30
CA GLU A 12 0.35 -8.97 20.38
C GLU A 12 1.05 -8.92 19.02
N VAL A 13 1.74 -7.83 18.74
CA VAL A 13 2.61 -7.71 17.57
C VAL A 13 3.97 -8.30 17.91
N GLU A 14 4.39 -9.33 17.16
CA GLU A 14 5.68 -9.99 17.34
C GLU A 14 6.51 -9.91 16.06
N ILE A 15 7.79 -9.53 16.19
CA ILE A 15 8.72 -9.51 15.06
C ILE A 15 9.25 -10.95 14.82
N GLN A 16 8.73 -11.62 13.80
CA GLN A 16 9.23 -12.94 13.38
C GLN A 16 10.63 -12.86 12.76
N TYR A 17 10.90 -11.79 12.01
CA TYR A 17 12.09 -11.67 11.18
C TYR A 17 13.19 -10.82 11.85
N LYS A 18 13.51 -11.17 13.11
CA LYS A 18 14.42 -10.40 13.99
C LYS A 18 15.84 -10.24 13.45
N ARG A 19 16.27 -11.11 12.53
CA ARG A 19 17.60 -11.05 11.92
C ARG A 19 17.84 -9.76 11.14
N VAL A 20 16.79 -9.14 10.60
CA VAL A 20 16.91 -7.94 9.76
C VAL A 20 15.90 -6.84 10.10
N VAL A 21 14.86 -7.14 10.89
CA VAL A 21 13.86 -6.16 11.33
C VAL A 21 14.07 -5.84 12.80
N ARG A 22 14.31 -4.56 13.08
CA ARG A 22 14.37 -3.99 14.43
C ARG A 22 13.03 -3.34 14.78
N GLU A 23 12.74 -3.22 16.07
CA GLU A 23 11.48 -2.65 16.56
C GLU A 23 11.32 -1.17 16.16
N GLU A 24 12.40 -0.40 16.22
CA GLU A 24 12.46 0.98 15.74
C GLU A 24 12.54 1.10 14.20
N GLY A 25 12.65 -0.04 13.49
CA GLY A 25 12.82 -0.09 12.04
C GLY A 25 14.15 0.50 11.55
N ASN A 26 14.07 1.40 10.57
CA ASN A 26 15.20 2.18 10.07
C ASN A 26 14.93 3.68 10.33
N PRO A 27 15.44 4.23 11.45
CA PRO A 27 15.18 5.62 11.83
C PRO A 27 15.59 6.64 10.77
N THR A 28 16.71 6.40 10.08
CA THR A 28 17.18 7.28 9.00
C THR A 28 16.21 7.30 7.83
N ALA A 29 15.74 6.13 7.37
CA ALA A 29 14.79 6.05 6.27
C ALA A 29 13.44 6.69 6.63
N VAL A 30 12.94 6.44 7.85
CA VAL A 30 11.69 7.01 8.36
C VAL A 30 11.79 8.54 8.43
N LYS A 31 12.91 9.07 8.94
CA LYS A 31 13.16 10.53 8.98
C LYS A 31 13.13 11.14 7.58
N SER A 32 13.84 10.55 6.61
CA SER A 32 13.84 11.04 5.23
C SER A 32 12.45 11.01 4.60
N MET A 33 11.67 9.95 4.83
CA MET A 33 10.30 9.85 4.33
C MET A 33 9.42 10.97 4.90
N TYR A 34 9.44 11.19 6.21
CA TYR A 34 8.66 12.27 6.84
C TYR A 34 9.19 13.67 6.52
N GLU A 35 10.47 13.80 6.19
CA GLU A 35 10.99 15.08 5.73
C GLU A 35 10.39 15.48 4.38
N VAL A 36 10.23 14.51 3.47
CA VAL A 36 9.92 14.73 2.04
C VAL A 36 8.42 14.63 1.73
N PHE A 37 7.67 13.78 2.42
CA PHE A 37 6.30 13.44 2.06
C PHE A 37 5.27 13.81 3.14
N ASP A 38 4.07 14.21 2.70
CA ASP A 38 2.85 14.22 3.50
C ASP A 38 2.02 12.97 3.19
N ARG A 39 1.25 12.49 4.18
CA ARG A 39 0.21 11.48 3.93
C ARG A 39 -0.87 12.07 3.04
N SER A 40 -1.41 11.25 2.15
CA SER A 40 -2.54 11.59 1.31
C SER A 40 -3.46 10.39 1.12
N ASP A 41 -4.64 10.63 0.59
CA ASP A 41 -5.44 9.55 0.03
C ASP A 41 -4.77 9.04 -1.25
N SER A 42 -5.06 7.79 -1.61
CA SER A 42 -4.57 7.21 -2.85
C SER A 42 -5.56 6.21 -3.40
N LEU A 43 -5.67 6.19 -4.73
CA LEU A 43 -6.37 5.15 -5.46
C LEU A 43 -5.46 3.92 -5.55
N TRP A 44 -5.89 2.83 -4.94
CA TRP A 44 -5.29 1.51 -5.12
C TRP A 44 -6.05 0.78 -6.22
N ARG A 45 -5.33 0.39 -7.27
CA ARG A 45 -5.93 -0.32 -8.42
C ARG A 45 -6.73 -1.53 -7.93
N SER A 46 -7.98 -1.64 -8.41
CA SER A 46 -8.94 -2.69 -8.03
C SER A 46 -9.40 -2.73 -6.55
N LEU A 47 -8.92 -1.81 -5.70
CA LEU A 47 -9.33 -1.67 -4.29
C LEU A 47 -10.04 -0.33 -4.00
N GLY A 48 -9.89 0.66 -4.88
CA GLY A 48 -10.53 1.97 -4.74
C GLY A 48 -9.67 2.96 -3.96
N ASN A 49 -10.26 4.09 -3.58
CA ASN A 49 -9.56 5.14 -2.83
C ASN A 49 -9.45 4.74 -1.35
N ILE A 50 -8.23 4.67 -0.83
CA ILE A 50 -7.97 4.33 0.57
C ILE A 50 -7.45 5.58 1.28
N PRO A 51 -8.15 6.09 2.32
CA PRO A 51 -7.75 7.28 3.04
C PRO A 51 -6.36 7.16 3.68
N GLY A 52 -5.54 8.21 3.55
CA GLY A 52 -4.22 8.29 4.19
C GLY A 52 -3.21 7.18 3.82
N SER A 53 -3.45 6.48 2.71
CA SER A 53 -2.62 5.35 2.22
C SER A 53 -1.52 5.77 1.24
N GLY A 54 -1.59 6.99 0.73
CA GLY A 54 -0.65 7.56 -0.23
C GLY A 54 0.38 8.48 0.41
N LEU A 55 1.37 8.83 -0.41
CA LEU A 55 2.37 9.84 -0.12
C LEU A 55 2.36 10.89 -1.24
N LYS A 56 2.37 12.16 -0.86
CA LYS A 56 2.55 13.29 -1.77
C LYS A 56 3.76 14.11 -1.35
N LEU A 57 4.46 14.71 -2.31
CA LEU A 57 5.58 15.59 -1.99
C LEU A 57 5.08 16.80 -1.19
N LYS A 58 5.81 17.15 -0.13
CA LYS A 58 5.54 18.37 0.62
C LYS A 58 5.72 19.59 -0.27
N TYR A 59 5.07 20.69 0.10
CA TYR A 59 5.12 21.96 -0.64
C TYR A 59 6.56 22.39 -1.00
N LYS A 60 7.49 22.33 -0.03
CA LYS A 60 8.91 22.66 -0.24
C LYS A 60 9.64 21.81 -1.28
N PHE A 61 9.07 20.67 -1.67
CA PHE A 61 9.62 19.74 -2.65
C PHE A 61 8.82 19.71 -3.97
N LEU A 62 7.82 20.58 -4.16
CA LEU A 62 7.03 20.61 -5.39
C LEU A 62 7.85 20.86 -6.65
N ARG A 63 9.04 21.46 -6.53
CA ARG A 63 9.98 21.58 -7.65
C ARG A 63 10.39 20.25 -8.28
N PHE A 64 10.16 19.14 -7.58
CA PHE A 64 10.41 17.78 -8.03
C PHE A 64 9.12 17.03 -8.41
N ASP A 65 7.94 17.63 -8.24
CA ASP A 65 6.67 17.00 -8.59
C ASP A 65 6.28 17.30 -10.03
N ALA A 66 6.42 16.31 -10.92
CA ALA A 66 6.00 16.45 -12.31
C ALA A 66 4.52 16.86 -12.46
N ARG A 67 3.66 16.47 -11.52
CA ARG A 67 2.23 16.83 -11.55
C ARG A 67 1.98 18.31 -11.30
N ALA A 68 2.92 19.01 -10.68
CA ALA A 68 2.83 20.46 -10.46
C ALA A 68 3.14 21.26 -11.73
N TYR A 69 3.95 20.70 -12.64
CA TYR A 69 4.42 21.40 -13.85
C TYR A 69 3.73 20.94 -15.13
N PHE A 70 3.28 19.69 -15.19
CA PHE A 70 2.69 19.11 -16.38
C PHE A 70 1.19 18.85 -16.13
N PRO A 71 0.30 19.69 -16.68
CA PRO A 71 -1.14 19.47 -16.56
C PRO A 71 -1.57 18.29 -17.42
N VAL A 72 -1.57 17.09 -16.84
CA VAL A 72 -2.07 15.88 -17.48
C VAL A 72 -3.56 15.74 -17.17
N LYS A 73 -4.38 15.50 -18.20
CA LYS A 73 -5.81 15.20 -18.02
C LYS A 73 -5.94 13.94 -17.16
N LYS A 74 -6.92 13.93 -16.25
CA LYS A 74 -7.22 12.73 -15.45
C LYS A 74 -7.55 11.55 -16.37
N ILE A 75 -6.73 10.52 -16.34
CA ILE A 75 -6.97 9.27 -17.04
C ILE A 75 -7.86 8.42 -16.15
N LYS A 76 -9.03 8.02 -16.66
CA LYS A 76 -9.83 6.97 -16.04
C LYS A 76 -9.36 5.64 -16.63
N SER A 77 -8.75 4.81 -15.80
CA SER A 77 -8.46 3.41 -16.14
C SER A 77 -9.55 2.55 -15.54
N SER A 78 -10.15 1.69 -16.36
CA SER A 78 -11.05 0.63 -15.92
C SER A 78 -10.34 -0.71 -16.07
N GLU A 79 -10.65 -1.65 -15.18
CA GLU A 79 -10.19 -3.01 -15.34
C GLU A 79 -10.82 -3.66 -16.58
N PRO A 80 -10.13 -4.61 -17.24
CA PRO A 80 -10.72 -5.42 -18.29
C PRO A 80 -11.99 -6.12 -17.81
N ALA A 81 -12.94 -6.32 -18.72
CA ALA A 81 -14.16 -7.07 -18.41
C ALA A 81 -13.82 -8.47 -17.90
N GLY A 82 -14.45 -8.88 -16.79
CA GLY A 82 -14.20 -10.17 -16.14
C GLY A 82 -12.94 -10.26 -15.28
N CYS A 83 -12.16 -9.17 -15.14
CA CYS A 83 -10.98 -9.15 -14.27
C CYS A 83 -11.35 -9.32 -12.79
N GLU A 84 -10.73 -10.29 -12.12
CA GLU A 84 -10.94 -10.58 -10.70
C GLU A 84 -9.73 -10.24 -9.81
N CYS A 85 -8.75 -9.50 -10.34
CA CYS A 85 -7.55 -9.12 -9.59
C CYS A 85 -7.87 -8.42 -8.27
N GLY A 86 -8.95 -7.65 -8.19
CA GLY A 86 -9.39 -7.05 -6.92
C GLY A 86 -9.75 -8.10 -5.85
N ASN A 87 -10.39 -9.21 -6.23
CA ASN A 87 -10.71 -10.30 -5.31
C ASN A 87 -9.45 -11.07 -4.89
N VAL A 88 -8.47 -11.19 -5.79
CA VAL A 88 -7.16 -11.76 -5.47
C VAL A 88 -6.40 -10.89 -4.48
N LEU A 89 -6.33 -9.57 -4.72
CA LEU A 89 -5.65 -8.62 -3.83
C LEU A 89 -6.27 -8.57 -2.43
N LYS A 90 -7.58 -8.79 -2.31
CA LYS A 90 -8.28 -8.89 -1.02
C LYS A 90 -8.10 -10.25 -0.32
N GLY A 91 -7.47 -11.23 -0.98
CA GLY A 91 -7.35 -12.59 -0.47
C GLY A 91 -8.66 -13.38 -0.47
N ILE A 92 -9.68 -12.94 -1.22
CA ILE A 92 -10.98 -13.62 -1.35
C ILE A 92 -10.88 -14.78 -2.35
N LYS A 93 -10.09 -14.60 -3.41
CA LYS A 93 -9.81 -15.62 -4.43
C LYS A 93 -8.32 -15.83 -4.59
N LYS A 94 -7.92 -17.03 -4.99
CA LYS A 94 -6.58 -17.33 -5.52
C LYS A 94 -6.51 -16.99 -7.00
N PRO A 95 -5.32 -16.72 -7.56
CA PRO A 95 -5.16 -16.53 -9.00
C PRO A 95 -5.72 -17.70 -9.83
N THR A 96 -5.55 -18.93 -9.36
CA THR A 96 -6.06 -20.16 -10.00
C THR A 96 -7.59 -20.28 -10.01
N GLU A 97 -8.30 -19.43 -9.27
CA GLU A 97 -9.77 -19.38 -9.22
C GLU A 97 -10.32 -18.22 -10.08
N CYS A 98 -9.46 -17.57 -10.84
CA CYS A 98 -9.82 -16.48 -11.74
C CYS A 98 -10.19 -17.05 -13.12
N ASN A 99 -11.40 -16.71 -13.58
CA ASN A 99 -11.96 -17.27 -14.82
C ASN A 99 -11.25 -16.80 -16.11
N ILE A 100 -10.39 -15.79 -16.03
CA ILE A 100 -9.69 -15.20 -17.18
C ILE A 100 -8.18 -15.50 -17.18
N LEU A 101 -7.66 -16.23 -16.20
CA LEU A 101 -6.24 -16.62 -16.14
C LEU A 101 -5.92 -17.86 -17.01
N SER A 102 -6.89 -18.33 -17.79
CA SER A 102 -6.79 -19.52 -18.66
C SER A 102 -5.70 -19.39 -19.72
#